data_AF-A0A3Q4B8R7-F1
#
_entry.id   AF-A0A3Q4B8R7-F1
#
_cell.length_a   1.000
_cell.length_b   1.000
_cell.length_c   1.000
_cell.angle_alpha   90.00
_cell.angle_beta   90.00
_cell.angle_gamma   90.00
#
_symmetry.space_group_name_H-M   'P 1'
#
loop_
_entity.id
_entity.type
_entity.pdbx_description
1 polymer ?
#
loop_
_entity_poly.entity_id
_entity_poly.type
_entity_poly.pdbx_seq_one_letter_code
_entity_poly.pdbx_strand_id
1 'polypeptide(L)'
;MALVPPPGSILVADWHRSKDSKEYFSKILHKKRRKRFGLLESPVMPPHIAVDTVHYKIFISGKSGVGKTALVAHLAGLDIPNMHYETTGIETTVVYWPVKLRESGKVLFFRLQLWDCGENALRRFGHLFPSCQEQVDAVLFLFSFTDRTSFDDLSNQFTKWTGTSMGRGVKMVVGTKFDLYMHCDVSERDVRHFQEMWSLPVLRMGGEVSDGLGDVASLLDCLAENLWYQDCVAAGSARHHSQQESEILV
;
A
#
# COMPACT_ATOMS: atom_id res chain seq x y z
N MET A 1 12.30 -4.12 -15.40
CA MET A 1 11.07 -3.64 -14.72
C MET A 1 10.47 -4.84 -14.00
N ALA A 2 10.13 -4.71 -12.71
CA ALA A 2 9.46 -5.79 -12.00
C ALA A 2 8.06 -5.97 -12.61
N LEU A 3 7.72 -7.19 -13.03
CA LEU A 3 6.38 -7.51 -13.49
C LEU A 3 5.42 -7.40 -12.31
N VAL A 4 4.36 -6.61 -12.45
CA VAL A 4 3.25 -6.62 -11.51
C VAL A 4 2.57 -7.98 -11.62
N PRO A 5 2.47 -8.78 -10.55
CA PRO A 5 1.81 -10.07 -10.60
C PRO A 5 0.32 -9.88 -10.95
N PRO A 6 -0.29 -10.79 -11.74
CA PRO A 6 -1.73 -10.77 -11.96
C PRO A 6 -2.48 -10.87 -10.61
N PRO A 7 -3.56 -10.12 -10.40
CA PRO A 7 -4.33 -10.18 -9.16
C PRO A 7 -4.77 -11.60 -8.82
N GLY A 8 -4.53 -12.01 -7.57
CA GLY A 8 -4.87 -13.32 -7.04
C GLY A 8 -3.99 -14.47 -7.55
N SER A 9 -2.87 -14.20 -8.20
CA SER A 9 -1.92 -15.23 -8.64
C SER A 9 -1.15 -15.86 -7.48
N ILE A 10 -0.89 -15.09 -6.43
CA ILE A 10 -0.05 -15.51 -5.28
C ILE A 10 -0.88 -15.58 -4.00
N LEU A 11 -1.81 -14.63 -3.83
CA LEU A 11 -2.74 -14.62 -2.70
C LEU A 11 -4.10 -15.19 -3.10
N VAL A 12 -4.83 -15.75 -2.13
CA VAL A 12 -6.23 -16.12 -2.32
C VAL A 12 -7.06 -14.85 -2.44
N ALA A 13 -7.57 -14.57 -3.64
CA ALA A 13 -8.40 -13.40 -3.91
C ALA A 13 -9.66 -13.38 -3.04
N ASP A 14 -10.06 -12.19 -2.59
CA ASP A 14 -11.26 -11.96 -1.77
C ASP A 14 -11.34 -12.85 -0.51
N TRP A 15 -10.19 -13.28 0.04
CA TRP A 15 -10.18 -14.20 1.18
C TRP A 15 -10.90 -13.61 2.41
N HIS A 16 -10.92 -12.29 2.55
CA HIS A 16 -11.71 -11.58 3.56
C HIS A 16 -13.21 -11.91 3.55
N ARG A 17 -13.75 -12.43 2.43
CA ARG A 17 -15.16 -12.88 2.30
C ARG A 17 -15.37 -14.35 2.65
N SER A 18 -14.30 -15.13 2.75
CA SER A 18 -14.38 -16.56 3.00
C SER A 18 -14.78 -16.88 4.45
N LYS A 19 -15.34 -18.08 4.67
CA LYS A 19 -15.71 -18.55 6.01
C LYS A 19 -14.48 -18.87 6.88
N ASP A 20 -13.41 -19.38 6.27
CA ASP A 20 -12.17 -19.78 6.94
C ASP A 20 -11.29 -18.58 7.36
N SER A 21 -11.56 -17.39 6.83
CA SER A 21 -10.82 -16.18 7.18
C SER A 21 -11.34 -15.48 8.44
N LYS A 22 -12.57 -15.79 8.85
CA LYS A 22 -13.27 -15.10 9.95
C LYS A 22 -12.48 -15.05 11.25
N GLU A 23 -11.78 -16.13 11.60
CA GLU A 23 -10.99 -16.19 12.83
C GLU A 23 -9.83 -15.17 12.82
N TYR A 24 -9.18 -14.98 11.68
CA TYR A 24 -8.08 -14.03 11.50
C TYR A 24 -8.60 -12.58 11.46
N PHE A 25 -9.63 -12.33 10.66
CA PHE A 25 -10.23 -11.00 10.55
C PHE A 25 -10.90 -10.54 11.85
N SER A 26 -11.38 -11.46 12.69
CA SER A 26 -11.90 -11.12 14.02
C SER A 26 -10.86 -10.48 14.95
N LYS A 27 -9.56 -10.68 14.69
CA LYS A 27 -8.48 -10.08 15.50
C LYS A 27 -8.20 -8.62 15.15
N ILE A 28 -8.52 -8.22 13.93
CA ILE A 28 -8.35 -6.85 13.44
C ILE A 28 -9.65 -6.06 13.40
N LEU A 29 -10.77 -6.70 13.74
CA LEU A 29 -12.10 -6.08 13.81
C LEU A 29 -12.61 -6.06 15.25
N HIS A 30 -13.29 -4.98 15.63
CA HIS A 30 -14.06 -4.87 16.87
C HIS A 30 -15.43 -4.24 16.57
N LYS A 31 -16.51 -4.97 16.89
CA LYS A 31 -17.90 -4.55 16.58
C LYS A 31 -18.09 -4.12 15.11
N LYS A 32 -17.54 -4.92 14.17
CA LYS A 32 -17.52 -4.67 12.71
C LYS A 32 -16.66 -3.49 12.23
N ARG A 33 -16.08 -2.67 13.11
CA ARG A 33 -15.11 -1.63 12.75
C ARG A 33 -13.69 -2.16 12.85
N ARG A 34 -12.73 -1.57 12.13
CA ARG A 34 -11.30 -1.91 12.31
C ARG A 34 -10.85 -1.52 13.72
N LYS A 35 -10.10 -2.43 14.35
CA LYS A 35 -9.43 -2.17 15.61
C LYS A 35 -8.21 -1.28 15.33
N ARG A 36 -8.05 -0.22 16.12
CA ARG A 36 -6.84 0.59 16.13
C ARG A 36 -5.75 -0.15 16.91
N PHE A 37 -4.58 -0.27 16.31
CA PHE A 37 -3.39 -0.80 16.97
C PHE A 37 -2.42 0.34 17.24
N GLY A 38 -1.90 0.40 18.47
CA GLY A 38 -0.72 1.20 18.79
C GLY A 38 0.53 0.68 18.07
N LEU A 39 1.61 1.46 18.10
CA LEU A 39 2.87 1.11 17.39
C LEU A 39 3.45 -0.24 17.83
N LEU A 40 3.27 -0.57 19.12
CA LEU A 40 3.74 -1.79 19.79
C LEU A 40 2.65 -2.86 19.92
N GLU A 41 1.42 -2.56 19.52
CA GLU A 41 0.31 -3.51 19.61
C GLU A 41 0.25 -4.36 18.34
N SER A 42 -0.11 -5.63 18.50
CA SER A 42 -0.30 -6.56 17.39
C SER A 42 -1.54 -7.43 17.60
N PRO A 43 -2.15 -7.95 16.52
CA PRO A 43 -3.19 -8.97 16.64
C PRO A 43 -2.58 -10.25 17.19
N VAL A 44 -3.14 -10.74 18.30
CA VAL A 44 -2.68 -11.98 18.95
C VAL A 44 -3.57 -13.14 18.52
N MET A 45 -2.96 -14.14 17.92
CA MET A 45 -3.61 -15.40 17.57
C MET A 45 -3.53 -16.41 18.73
N PRO A 46 -4.51 -17.32 18.85
CA PRO A 46 -4.40 -18.44 19.79
C PRO A 46 -3.13 -19.26 19.53
N PRO A 47 -2.50 -19.85 20.57
CA PRO A 47 -1.21 -20.52 20.44
C PRO A 47 -1.22 -21.76 19.52
N HIS A 48 -2.40 -22.34 19.27
CA HIS A 48 -2.56 -23.46 18.33
C HIS A 48 -2.62 -23.02 16.86
N ILE A 49 -2.69 -21.71 16.59
CA ILE A 49 -2.68 -21.10 15.26
C ILE A 49 -1.50 -20.11 15.21
N ALA A 50 -0.31 -20.63 14.96
CA ALA A 50 0.85 -19.77 14.72
C ALA A 50 0.69 -19.05 13.37
N VAL A 51 0.68 -17.72 13.40
CA VAL A 51 0.62 -16.88 12.20
C VAL A 51 1.81 -15.94 12.23
N ASP A 52 2.65 -16.04 11.21
CA ASP A 52 3.81 -15.16 11.08
C ASP A 52 3.37 -13.76 10.65
N THR A 53 4.07 -12.75 11.16
CA THR A 53 3.87 -11.34 10.78
C THR A 53 5.03 -10.87 9.93
N VAL A 54 4.71 -10.31 8.77
CA VAL A 54 5.65 -9.65 7.85
C VAL A 54 5.47 -8.15 7.94
N HIS A 55 6.58 -7.40 7.86
CA HIS A 55 6.62 -5.98 8.17
C HIS A 55 6.97 -5.19 6.91
N TYR A 56 6.15 -4.19 6.57
CA TYR A 56 6.37 -3.35 5.39
C TYR A 56 6.23 -1.87 5.72
N LYS A 57 7.19 -1.07 5.25
CA LYS A 57 7.15 0.39 5.24
C LYS A 57 6.61 0.89 3.90
N ILE A 58 5.48 1.58 3.94
CA ILE A 58 4.80 2.13 2.77
C ILE A 58 4.79 3.65 2.87
N PHE A 59 5.40 4.32 1.90
CA PHE A 59 5.35 5.77 1.80
C PHE A 59 4.23 6.24 0.89
N ILE A 60 3.57 7.33 1.28
CA ILE A 60 2.46 7.91 0.52
C ILE A 60 2.91 9.23 -0.09
N SER A 61 3.04 9.24 -1.42
CA SER A 61 3.48 10.38 -2.22
C SER A 61 2.29 11.00 -2.94
N GLY A 62 2.24 12.33 -3.01
CA GLY A 62 1.18 13.04 -3.72
C GLY A 62 1.11 14.51 -3.32
N LYS A 63 0.46 15.34 -4.14
CA LYS A 63 0.27 16.77 -3.86
C LYS A 63 -0.50 17.02 -2.57
N SER A 64 -0.39 18.24 -2.02
CA SER A 64 -1.30 18.70 -0.96
C SER A 64 -2.76 18.59 -1.41
N GLY A 65 -3.67 18.19 -0.52
CA GLY A 65 -5.11 18.15 -0.80
C GLY A 65 -5.63 16.98 -1.65
N VAL A 66 -4.74 16.08 -2.12
CA VAL A 66 -5.15 14.88 -2.88
C VAL A 66 -5.77 13.78 -2.01
N GLY A 67 -5.80 13.93 -0.68
CA GLY A 67 -6.42 12.94 0.22
C GLY A 67 -5.50 11.83 0.72
N LYS A 68 -4.19 12.10 0.89
CA LYS A 68 -3.22 11.16 1.50
C LYS A 68 -3.66 10.71 2.90
N THR A 69 -3.89 11.68 3.78
CA THR A 69 -4.35 11.44 5.17
C THR A 69 -5.72 10.76 5.20
N ALA A 70 -6.63 11.15 4.31
CA ALA A 70 -7.94 10.51 4.18
C ALA A 70 -7.84 9.04 3.75
N LEU A 71 -6.94 8.71 2.81
CA LEU A 71 -6.67 7.33 2.42
C LEU A 71 -6.11 6.52 3.61
N VAL A 72 -5.13 7.06 4.34
CA VAL A 72 -4.57 6.38 5.53
C VAL A 72 -5.64 6.12 6.58
N ALA A 73 -6.45 7.13 6.88
CA ALA A 73 -7.56 7.00 7.80
C ALA A 73 -8.54 5.91 7.35
N HIS A 74 -8.90 5.91 6.07
CA HIS A 74 -9.79 4.90 5.49
C HIS A 74 -9.20 3.48 5.59
N LEU A 75 -7.93 3.28 5.22
CA LEU A 75 -7.25 1.99 5.33
C LEU A 75 -7.11 1.52 6.79
N ALA A 76 -6.99 2.44 7.75
CA ALA A 76 -6.94 2.12 9.16
C ALA A 76 -8.34 1.96 9.81
N GLY A 77 -9.41 2.28 9.08
CA GLY A 77 -10.78 2.35 9.59
C GLY A 77 -10.99 3.42 10.66
N LEU A 78 -10.22 4.51 10.56
CA LEU A 78 -10.37 5.73 11.34
C LEU A 78 -11.39 6.65 10.67
N ASP A 79 -11.94 7.58 11.44
CA ASP A 79 -12.84 8.59 10.90
C ASP A 79 -12.08 9.48 9.92
N ILE A 80 -12.65 9.67 8.72
CA ILE A 80 -12.03 10.49 7.68
C ILE A 80 -12.18 11.98 8.06
N PRO A 81 -11.10 12.77 8.03
CA PRO A 81 -11.19 14.20 8.31
C PRO A 81 -12.11 14.91 7.30
N ASN A 82 -13.12 15.62 7.81
CA ASN A 82 -14.07 16.38 6.97
C ASN A 82 -13.47 17.67 6.40
N MET A 83 -12.34 18.14 6.94
CA MET A 83 -11.66 19.35 6.48
C MET A 83 -10.19 19.04 6.21
N HIS A 84 -9.68 19.56 5.09
CA HIS A 84 -8.29 19.37 4.72
C HIS A 84 -7.38 20.29 5.55
N TYR A 85 -6.42 19.69 6.24
CA TYR A 85 -5.29 20.38 6.84
C TYR A 85 -4.01 19.73 6.32
N GLU A 86 -3.03 20.55 5.97
CA GLU A 86 -1.72 20.04 5.54
C GLU A 86 -1.01 19.37 6.72
N THR A 87 -0.59 18.12 6.55
CA THR A 87 0.17 17.37 7.54
C THR A 87 1.50 18.07 7.82
N THR A 88 1.73 18.48 9.05
CA THR A 88 2.88 19.33 9.43
C THR A 88 4.21 18.58 9.53
N GLY A 89 4.19 17.25 9.42
CA GLY A 89 5.36 16.39 9.52
C GLY A 89 5.10 15.00 8.93
N ILE A 90 5.67 13.97 9.57
CA ILE A 90 5.46 12.57 9.22
C ILE A 90 4.48 11.97 10.24
N GLU A 91 3.38 11.41 9.74
CA GLU A 91 2.43 10.64 10.53
C GLU A 91 2.49 9.17 10.12
N THR A 92 2.68 8.28 11.09
CA THR A 92 2.78 6.85 10.87
C THR A 92 1.57 6.12 11.43
N THR A 93 0.86 5.39 10.58
CA THR A 93 -0.29 4.56 10.97
C THR A 93 -0.02 3.09 10.66
N VAL A 94 -0.28 2.21 11.62
CA VAL A 94 -0.10 0.77 11.45
C VAL A 94 -1.42 0.12 11.07
N VAL A 95 -1.43 -0.62 9.97
CA VAL A 95 -2.55 -1.41 9.49
C VAL A 95 -2.15 -2.89 9.43
N TYR A 96 -2.97 -3.74 10.05
CA TYR A 96 -2.81 -5.19 9.94
C TYR A 96 -3.78 -5.75 8.90
N TRP A 97 -3.27 -6.59 8.00
CA TRP A 97 -4.07 -7.25 6.97
C TRP A 97 -3.73 -8.75 6.89
N PRO A 98 -4.65 -9.66 7.27
CA PRO A 98 -4.46 -11.09 7.09
C PRO A 98 -4.58 -11.48 5.62
N VAL A 99 -3.64 -12.30 5.13
CA VAL A 99 -3.69 -12.88 3.78
C VAL A 99 -3.39 -14.36 3.82
N LYS A 100 -3.92 -15.10 2.84
CA LYS A 100 -3.66 -16.53 2.66
C LYS A 100 -2.89 -16.75 1.37
N LEU A 101 -1.74 -17.41 1.46
CA LEU A 101 -0.94 -17.80 0.32
C LEU A 101 -1.65 -18.91 -0.46
N ARG A 102 -1.76 -18.75 -1.79
CA ARG A 102 -2.47 -19.69 -2.65
C ARG A 102 -1.78 -21.06 -2.71
N GLU A 103 -0.46 -21.08 -2.88
CA GLU A 103 0.29 -22.32 -3.10
C GLU A 103 0.44 -23.16 -1.82
N SER A 104 0.79 -22.53 -0.71
CA SER A 104 1.07 -23.23 0.55
C SER A 104 -0.15 -23.32 1.48
N GLY A 105 -1.20 -22.52 1.24
CA GLY A 105 -2.32 -22.37 2.15
C GLY A 105 -1.98 -21.67 3.47
N LYS A 106 -0.72 -21.25 3.66
CA LYS A 106 -0.24 -20.57 4.87
C LYS A 106 -0.87 -19.19 4.98
N VAL A 107 -1.23 -18.81 6.19
CA VAL A 107 -1.74 -17.47 6.51
C VAL A 107 -0.61 -16.61 7.07
N LEU A 108 -0.59 -15.35 6.69
CA LEU A 108 0.35 -14.34 7.16
C LEU A 108 -0.40 -13.07 7.60
N PHE A 109 0.12 -12.40 8.63
CA PHE A 109 -0.29 -11.03 8.96
C PHE A 109 0.65 -10.03 8.32
N PHE A 110 0.11 -9.16 7.48
CA PHE A 110 0.86 -8.04 6.91
C PHE A 110 0.74 -6.86 7.85
N ARG A 111 1.86 -6.44 8.45
CA ARG A 111 1.97 -5.24 9.26
C ARG A 111 2.46 -4.10 8.38
N LEU A 112 1.50 -3.33 7.87
CA LEU A 112 1.71 -2.22 6.97
C LEU A 112 1.89 -0.93 7.77
N GLN A 113 3.09 -0.35 7.75
CA GLN A 113 3.36 0.98 8.29
C GLN A 113 3.14 2.01 7.19
N LEU A 114 2.03 2.73 7.26
CA LEU A 114 1.69 3.80 6.33
C LEU A 114 2.33 5.11 6.81
N TRP A 115 3.26 5.64 6.02
CA TRP A 115 3.95 6.90 6.27
C TRP A 115 3.29 7.99 5.42
N ASP A 116 2.46 8.81 6.05
CA ASP A 116 1.88 10.02 5.46
C ASP A 116 2.79 11.21 5.78
N CYS A 117 3.05 12.05 4.78
CA CYS A 117 3.81 13.27 4.97
C CYS A 117 3.27 14.39 4.10
N GLY A 118 3.13 15.57 4.69
CA GLY A 118 2.72 16.76 3.97
C GLY A 118 3.72 17.13 2.88
N GLU A 119 3.23 17.53 1.71
CA GLU A 119 4.09 17.93 0.60
C GLU A 119 4.92 19.16 0.99
N ASN A 120 4.29 20.11 1.69
CA ASN A 120 4.98 21.31 2.16
C ASN A 120 6.05 20.99 3.20
N ALA A 121 5.81 20.01 4.07
CA ALA A 121 6.80 19.56 5.06
C ALA A 121 8.02 18.95 4.37
N LEU A 122 7.82 18.09 3.37
CA LEU A 122 8.91 17.50 2.58
C LEU A 122 9.75 18.56 1.84
N ARG A 123 9.11 19.62 1.35
CA ARG A 123 9.80 20.72 0.65
C ARG A 123 10.57 21.62 1.63
N ARG A 124 10.00 21.91 2.80
CA ARG A 124 10.60 22.79 3.82
C ARG A 124 11.74 22.11 4.58
N PHE A 125 11.61 20.82 4.84
CA PHE A 125 12.55 20.05 5.66
C PHE A 125 13.21 18.97 4.81
N GLY A 126 14.30 19.34 4.11
CA GLY A 126 14.98 18.45 3.16
C GLY A 126 15.50 17.13 3.76
N HIS A 127 15.65 17.04 5.08
CA HIS A 127 16.04 15.81 5.78
C HIS A 127 14.90 14.81 5.97
N LEU A 128 13.63 15.22 5.90
CA LEU A 128 12.49 14.30 6.06
C LEU A 128 12.39 13.31 4.91
N PHE A 129 12.67 13.77 3.68
CA PHE A 129 12.53 12.94 2.50
C PHE A 129 13.50 11.74 2.49
N PRO A 130 14.82 11.90 2.76
CA PRO A 130 15.72 10.76 2.94
C PRO A 130 15.25 9.75 3.99
N SER A 131 14.76 10.20 5.15
CA SER A 131 14.23 9.31 6.20
C SER A 131 12.98 8.54 5.76
N CYS A 132 12.13 9.14 4.92
CA CYS A 132 11.00 8.47 4.31
C CYS A 132 11.42 7.42 3.28
N GLN A 133 12.52 7.66 2.55
CA GLN A 133 13.03 6.76 1.52
C GLN A 133 13.80 5.56 2.08
N GLU A 134 14.47 5.72 3.22
CA GLU A 134 15.23 4.64 3.83
C GLU A 134 14.32 3.44 4.15
N GLN A 135 14.72 2.25 3.69
CA GLN A 135 13.99 0.98 3.92
C GLN A 135 12.50 1.04 3.53
N VAL A 136 12.14 1.81 2.51
CA VAL A 136 10.78 1.73 1.94
C VAL A 136 10.63 0.45 1.14
N ASP A 137 9.53 -0.26 1.38
CA ASP A 137 9.15 -1.45 0.64
C ASP A 137 8.17 -1.13 -0.49
N ALA A 138 7.32 -0.11 -0.29
CA ALA A 138 6.39 0.37 -1.30
C ALA A 138 6.18 1.88 -1.27
N VAL A 139 5.80 2.43 -2.42
CA VAL A 139 5.37 3.82 -2.59
C VAL A 139 4.00 3.84 -3.26
N LEU A 140 3.04 4.47 -2.59
CA LEU A 140 1.72 4.77 -3.15
C LEU A 140 1.75 6.20 -3.71
N PHE A 141 1.57 6.34 -5.01
CA PHE A 141 1.46 7.62 -5.70
C PHE A 141 -0.01 8.01 -5.82
N LEU A 142 -0.38 9.10 -5.17
CA LEU A 142 -1.75 9.58 -5.11
C LEU A 142 -1.96 10.77 -6.03
N PHE A 143 -3.06 10.72 -6.77
CA PHE A 143 -3.66 11.85 -7.44
C PHE A 143 -5.15 11.90 -7.09
N SER A 144 -5.79 13.04 -7.34
CA SER A 144 -7.23 13.19 -7.19
C SER A 144 -7.92 13.28 -8.54
N PHE A 145 -9.04 12.58 -8.70
CA PHE A 145 -9.87 12.70 -9.90
C PHE A 145 -10.42 14.12 -10.11
N THR A 146 -10.46 14.94 -9.06
CA THR A 146 -10.88 16.35 -9.11
C THR A 146 -9.73 17.35 -9.21
N ASP A 147 -8.50 16.89 -9.48
CA ASP A 147 -7.33 17.76 -9.65
C ASP A 147 -6.43 17.21 -10.75
N ARG A 148 -6.63 17.70 -11.97
CA ARG A 148 -5.80 17.33 -13.12
C ARG A 148 -4.31 17.57 -12.88
N THR A 149 -3.96 18.64 -12.18
CA THR A 149 -2.55 18.98 -11.93
C THR A 149 -1.86 17.95 -11.04
N SER A 150 -2.61 17.26 -10.16
CA SER A 150 -2.08 16.16 -9.36
C SER A 150 -1.79 14.91 -10.19
N PHE A 151 -2.58 14.67 -11.24
CA PHE A 151 -2.38 13.56 -12.16
C PHE A 151 -1.16 13.79 -13.05
N ASP A 152 -1.03 14.98 -13.63
CA ASP A 152 0.11 15.29 -14.51
C ASP A 152 1.46 15.24 -13.75
N ASP A 153 1.44 15.58 -12.45
CA ASP A 153 2.62 15.53 -11.57
C ASP A 153 3.07 14.10 -11.19
N LEU A 154 2.26 13.07 -11.43
CA LEU A 154 2.64 11.68 -11.16
C LEU A 154 3.96 11.33 -11.84
N SER A 155 4.13 11.72 -13.10
CA SER A 155 5.34 11.47 -13.88
C SER A 155 6.60 11.99 -13.19
N ASN A 156 6.57 13.23 -12.70
CA ASN A 156 7.65 13.85 -11.94
C ASN A 156 7.94 13.09 -10.64
N GLN A 157 6.89 12.69 -9.93
CA GLN A 157 7.04 11.90 -8.70
C GLN A 157 7.65 10.53 -8.99
N PHE A 158 7.24 9.86 -10.06
CA PHE A 158 7.84 8.61 -10.51
C PHE A 158 9.33 8.78 -10.76
N THR A 159 9.73 9.79 -11.54
CA THR A 159 11.15 10.08 -11.81
C THR A 159 11.94 10.33 -10.53
N LYS A 160 11.38 11.10 -9.59
CA LYS A 160 12.00 11.39 -8.28
C LYS A 160 12.27 10.10 -7.48
N TRP A 161 11.33 9.16 -7.49
CA TRP A 161 11.44 7.90 -6.76
C TRP A 161 12.21 6.81 -7.52
N THR A 162 12.26 6.86 -8.86
CA THR A 162 13.07 5.94 -9.68
C THR A 162 14.56 6.27 -9.66
N GLY A 163 14.93 7.55 -9.48
CA GLY A 163 16.33 7.98 -9.43
C GLY A 163 17.04 7.62 -8.12
N THR A 164 16.28 7.31 -7.07
CA THR A 164 16.79 6.79 -5.80
C THR A 164 16.87 5.27 -5.82
N SER A 165 17.71 4.67 -4.97
CA SER A 165 18.01 3.22 -4.82
C SER A 165 16.80 2.29 -4.53
N MET A 166 15.59 2.76 -4.76
CA MET A 166 14.30 2.08 -4.88
C MET A 166 14.22 1.19 -6.14
N GLY A 167 15.34 0.58 -6.54
CA GLY A 167 15.36 -0.33 -7.70
C GLY A 167 14.46 -1.54 -7.51
N ARG A 168 14.07 -1.84 -6.27
CA ARG A 168 13.27 -3.02 -5.92
C ARG A 168 11.87 -2.73 -5.40
N GLY A 169 11.60 -1.60 -4.72
CA GLY A 169 10.32 -1.33 -4.04
C GLY A 169 9.08 -1.29 -4.94
N VAL A 170 7.93 -1.73 -4.40
CA VAL A 170 6.63 -1.74 -5.08
C VAL A 170 6.19 -0.30 -5.36
N LYS A 171 5.68 -0.06 -6.56
CA LYS A 171 5.11 1.23 -6.95
C LYS A 171 3.66 1.01 -7.36
N MET A 172 2.75 1.79 -6.79
CA MET A 172 1.32 1.67 -7.07
C MET A 172 0.70 3.06 -7.16
N VAL A 173 -0.26 3.23 -8.06
CA VAL A 173 -0.99 4.49 -8.21
C VAL A 173 -2.39 4.36 -7.63
N VAL A 174 -2.82 5.37 -6.87
CA VAL A 174 -4.15 5.43 -6.28
C VAL A 174 -4.80 6.77 -6.67
N GLY A 175 -5.91 6.70 -7.41
CA GLY A 175 -6.77 7.84 -7.70
C GLY A 175 -7.84 8.00 -6.63
N THR A 176 -7.86 9.13 -5.94
CA THR A 176 -8.79 9.45 -4.84
C THR A 176 -9.93 10.36 -5.31
N LYS A 177 -10.96 10.50 -4.47
CA LYS A 177 -12.16 11.30 -4.73
C LYS A 177 -12.91 10.85 -6.00
N PHE A 178 -12.84 9.56 -6.31
CA PHE A 178 -13.50 8.99 -7.49
C PHE A 178 -15.04 9.09 -7.40
N ASP A 179 -15.58 9.22 -6.19
CA ASP A 179 -16.99 9.48 -5.89
C ASP A 179 -17.48 10.87 -6.35
N LEU A 180 -16.57 11.84 -6.54
CA LEU A 180 -16.92 13.20 -6.97
C LEU A 180 -16.99 13.31 -8.51
N TYR A 181 -17.75 12.40 -9.13
CA TYR A 181 -17.80 12.22 -10.59
C TYR A 181 -18.18 13.48 -11.38
N MET A 182 -18.97 14.39 -10.80
CA MET A 182 -19.36 15.67 -11.42
C MET A 182 -18.22 16.69 -11.49
N HIS A 183 -17.15 16.48 -10.73
CA HIS A 183 -15.96 17.34 -10.67
C HIS A 183 -14.73 16.62 -11.22
N CYS A 184 -14.93 15.59 -12.04
CA CYS A 184 -13.85 14.77 -12.56
C CYS A 184 -13.09 15.51 -13.67
N ASP A 185 -11.85 15.88 -13.39
CA ASP A 185 -10.94 16.55 -14.33
C ASP A 185 -9.98 15.56 -15.03
N VAL A 186 -9.99 14.28 -14.61
CA VAL A 186 -9.14 13.22 -15.16
C VAL A 186 -10.01 12.16 -15.81
N SER A 187 -9.92 12.03 -17.14
CA SER A 187 -10.77 11.09 -17.86
C SER A 187 -10.28 9.65 -17.74
N GLU A 188 -11.20 8.69 -17.96
CA GLU A 188 -10.86 7.27 -18.10
C GLU A 188 -9.80 7.00 -19.17
N ARG A 189 -9.77 7.82 -20.23
CA ARG A 189 -8.78 7.69 -21.31
C ARG A 189 -7.39 8.08 -20.82
N ASP A 190 -7.28 9.12 -20.00
CA ASP A 190 -6.02 9.54 -19.40
C ASP A 190 -5.46 8.44 -18.49
N VAL A 191 -6.32 7.87 -17.63
CA VAL A 191 -5.94 6.78 -16.74
C VAL A 191 -5.43 5.57 -17.53
N ARG A 192 -6.15 5.14 -18.57
CA ARG A 192 -5.72 4.02 -19.43
C ARG A 192 -4.39 4.31 -20.10
N HIS A 193 -4.24 5.49 -20.69
CA HIS A 193 -3.00 5.90 -21.33
C HIS A 193 -1.81 5.89 -20.35
N PHE A 194 -2.04 6.35 -19.13
CA PHE A 194 -1.04 6.28 -18.06
C PHE A 194 -0.68 4.83 -17.71
N GLN A 195 -1.68 3.96 -17.54
CA GLN A 195 -1.47 2.55 -17.23
C GLN A 195 -0.66 1.84 -18.33
N GLU A 196 -0.93 2.12 -19.60
CA GLU A 196 -0.19 1.58 -20.75
C GLU A 196 1.24 2.10 -20.78
N MET A 197 1.43 3.41 -20.61
CA MET A 197 2.74 4.07 -20.67
C MET A 197 3.68 3.61 -19.55
N TRP A 198 3.18 3.48 -18.32
CA TRP A 198 3.99 3.12 -17.16
C TRP A 198 3.91 1.65 -16.78
N SER A 199 3.01 0.87 -17.38
CA SER A 199 2.73 -0.53 -17.03
C SER A 199 2.42 -0.73 -15.54
N LEU A 200 1.69 0.23 -14.94
CA LEU A 200 1.31 0.20 -13.53
C LEU A 200 -0.21 0.24 -13.37
N PRO A 201 -0.79 -0.55 -12.45
CA PRO A 201 -2.21 -0.47 -12.16
C PRO A 201 -2.55 0.85 -11.44
N VAL A 202 -3.71 1.41 -11.78
CA VAL A 202 -4.31 2.56 -11.09
C VAL A 202 -5.52 2.06 -10.31
N LEU A 203 -5.42 2.06 -8.99
CA LEU A 203 -6.53 1.75 -8.10
C LEU A 203 -7.36 3.01 -7.83
N ARG A 204 -8.66 2.83 -7.62
CA ARG A 204 -9.59 3.95 -7.45
C ARG A 204 -10.22 3.88 -6.07
N MET A 205 -10.23 5.00 -5.37
CA MET A 205 -10.78 5.13 -4.03
C MET A 205 -11.79 6.29 -3.99
N GLY A 206 -13.00 6.00 -3.48
CA GLY A 206 -14.10 6.96 -3.30
C GLY A 206 -14.53 7.09 -1.84
N GLY A 207 -15.08 8.25 -1.50
CA GLY A 207 -15.37 8.78 -0.17
C GLY A 207 -16.67 8.37 0.52
N GLU A 208 -17.31 7.25 0.16
CA GLU A 208 -18.24 6.60 1.09
C GLU A 208 -17.55 5.37 1.68
N VAL A 209 -17.13 5.51 2.94
CA VAL A 209 -16.69 4.38 3.75
C VAL A 209 -17.95 3.54 4.02
N SER A 210 -18.14 2.44 3.32
CA SER A 210 -19.01 1.41 3.89
C SER A 210 -18.27 0.85 5.11
N ASP A 211 -19.00 0.54 6.19
CA ASP A 211 -18.43 -0.09 7.41
C ASP A 211 -17.76 -1.46 7.14
N GLY A 212 -17.67 -1.89 5.88
CA GLY A 212 -17.11 -3.16 5.44
C GLY A 212 -15.63 -3.08 5.09
N LEU A 213 -14.97 -4.23 5.20
CA LEU A 213 -13.61 -4.42 4.69
C LEU A 213 -13.52 -4.34 3.16
N GLY A 214 -14.65 -4.45 2.45
CA GLY A 214 -14.69 -4.60 0.98
C GLY A 214 -14.07 -3.41 0.23
N ASP A 215 -14.31 -2.20 0.70
CA ASP A 215 -13.87 -0.98 -0.01
C ASP A 215 -12.36 -0.83 -0.01
N VAL A 216 -11.71 -1.27 1.06
CA VAL A 216 -10.26 -1.21 1.24
C VAL A 216 -9.56 -2.52 0.88
N ALA A 217 -10.30 -3.64 0.80
CA ALA A 217 -9.74 -4.96 0.54
C ALA A 217 -9.03 -5.03 -0.81
N SER A 218 -9.61 -4.46 -1.86
CA SER A 218 -9.00 -4.45 -3.20
C SER A 218 -7.60 -3.82 -3.20
N LEU A 219 -7.44 -2.70 -2.49
CA LEU A 219 -6.16 -2.01 -2.35
C LEU A 219 -5.19 -2.80 -1.48
N LEU A 220 -5.63 -3.29 -0.31
CA LEU A 220 -4.77 -4.01 0.61
C LEU A 220 -4.34 -5.38 0.09
N ASP A 221 -5.23 -6.10 -0.60
CA ASP A 221 -4.93 -7.37 -1.26
C ASP A 221 -3.93 -7.14 -2.40
N CYS A 222 -4.17 -6.13 -3.25
CA CYS A 222 -3.25 -5.80 -4.34
C CYS A 222 -1.86 -5.38 -3.80
N LEU A 223 -1.82 -4.56 -2.75
CA LEU A 223 -0.57 -4.12 -2.14
C LEU A 223 0.18 -5.29 -1.50
N ALA A 224 -0.51 -6.13 -0.72
CA ALA A 224 0.08 -7.30 -0.09
C ALA A 224 0.64 -8.29 -1.13
N GLU A 225 -0.08 -8.49 -2.25
CA GLU A 225 0.36 -9.39 -3.31
C GLU A 225 1.64 -8.90 -4.00
N ASN A 226 1.71 -7.60 -4.31
CA ASN A 226 2.90 -7.01 -4.91
C ASN A 226 4.11 -7.04 -3.95
N LEU A 227 3.88 -6.74 -2.67
CA LEU A 227 4.92 -6.77 -1.63
C LEU A 227 5.49 -8.19 -1.47
N TRP A 228 4.59 -9.18 -1.33
CA TRP A 228 5.01 -10.57 -1.17
C TRP A 228 5.72 -11.12 -2.40
N TYR A 229 5.24 -10.79 -3.60
CA TYR A 229 5.92 -11.14 -4.85
C TYR A 229 7.35 -10.61 -4.87
N GLN A 230 7.54 -9.34 -4.50
CA GLN A 230 8.86 -8.72 -4.47
C GLN A 230 9.80 -9.43 -3.48
N ASP A 231 9.31 -9.81 -2.31
CA ASP A 231 10.09 -10.58 -1.33
C ASP A 231 10.47 -11.97 -1.86
N CYS A 232 9.54 -12.67 -2.53
CA CYS A 232 9.83 -13.94 -3.17
C CYS A 232 10.93 -13.80 -4.25
N VAL A 233 10.86 -12.76 -5.08
CA VAL A 233 11.87 -12.48 -6.11
C VAL A 233 13.22 -12.12 -5.49
N ALA A 234 13.23 -11.32 -4.43
CA ALA A 234 14.43 -10.94 -3.71
C ALA A 234 15.10 -12.15 -3.03
N ALA A 235 14.30 -13.01 -2.38
CA ALA A 235 14.79 -14.24 -1.75
C ALA A 235 15.29 -15.26 -2.78
N GLY A 236 14.62 -15.40 -3.92
CA GLY A 236 15.08 -16.25 -5.04
C GLY A 236 16.42 -15.77 -5.60
N SER A 237 16.58 -14.46 -5.79
CA SER A 237 17.83 -13.86 -6.26
C SER A 237 18.98 -14.03 -5.26
N ALA A 238 18.70 -13.93 -3.95
CA ALA A 238 19.69 -14.15 -2.90
C ALA A 238 20.18 -15.60 -2.85
N ARG A 239 19.28 -16.57 -3.03
CA ARG A 239 19.63 -18.01 -3.09
C ARG A 239 20.56 -18.33 -4.26
N HIS A 240 20.28 -17.77 -5.44
CA HIS A 240 21.16 -17.93 -6.61
C HIS A 240 22.56 -17.33 -6.39
N HIS A 241 22.65 -16.17 -5.76
CA HIS A 241 23.95 -15.54 -5.48
C HIS A 241 24.78 -16.36 -4.47
N SER A 242 24.14 -16.94 -3.45
CA SER A 242 24.81 -17.80 -2.46
C SER A 242 25.29 -19.14 -3.04
N GLN A 243 24.59 -19.69 -4.04
CA GLN A 243 25.02 -20.91 -4.74
C GLN A 243 26.22 -20.63 -5.66
N GLN A 244 26.24 -19.49 -6.34
CA GLN A 244 27.33 -19.10 -7.24
C GLN A 244 28.65 -18.80 -6.50
N GLU A 245 28.59 -18.17 -5.32
CA GLU A 245 29.79 -17.96 -4.48
C GLU A 245 30.33 -19.27 -3.91
N SER A 246 29.46 -20.25 -3.64
CA SER A 246 29.87 -21.57 -3.15
C SER A 246 30.56 -22.42 -4.22
N GLU A 247 30.25 -22.22 -5.50
CA GLU A 247 30.87 -22.92 -6.64
C GLU A 247 32.22 -22.29 -7.07
N ILE A 248 32.47 -21.02 -6.74
CA ILE A 248 33.74 -20.33 -7.06
C ILE A 248 34.83 -20.63 -6.01
N LEU A 249 34.43 -21.13 -4.84
CA LEU A 249 35.31 -21.48 -3.71
C LEU A 249 35.71 -22.96 -3.65
N VAL A 250 35.42 -23.75 -4.69
CA VAL A 250 35.79 -25.17 -4.83
C VAL A 250 36.79 -25.37 -5.96
#